data_AF-A0A520D4F8-F1
#
_entry.id   AF-A0A520D4F8-F1
#
_cell.length_a   1.000
_cell.length_b   1.000
_cell.length_c   1.000
_cell.angle_alpha   90.00
_cell.angle_beta   90.00
_cell.angle_gamma   90.00
#
_symmetry.space_group_name_H-M   'P 1'
#
loop_
_entity.id
_entity.type
_entity.pdbx_description
1 polymer ?
#
loop_
_entity_poly.entity_id
_entity_poly.type
_entity_poly.pdbx_seq_one_letter_code
_entity_poly.pdbx_strand_id
1 'polypeptide(L)'
;AVKIAPHYEGPVVYVPDASRSVSVAQSLLSDQAAKYIDELNADYDKVRHQHANKKQVTLWPLARARANKTPVDWNTYVPPVPKFIGRRVFRNFDLTELAKYIDWGPFFQTWDLAGPFPAILKDEVVGTEAVRVYADGQRMLKRLIEGRWLSASGIVGFWPANTVGDDDIALYTDETRSEVAMTWYGMRQQTEKQAIDGVMRPSRCLADFVAPASSGLKDHVGMFAVTAGLGVEKKEKYFVDDLDDYSAIMLKALADRLAEAFAEALHHRVRTDLWGYAAGEGLSNEEMIAEKYRGIRPAPGYPACPDHSVKRAMFDVMQCADIGMTLTESLAMTPAASVSGFFLAHPDATYFNVGKIGHDQLADQAARRHRPESELERLLAPNL
;
A
#
# COMPACT_ATOMS: atom_id res chain seq x y z
N ALA A 1 -7.46 22.85 -7.45
CA ALA A 1 -8.69 23.61 -7.14
C ALA A 1 -8.91 23.93 -5.65
N VAL A 2 -9.09 22.94 -4.75
CA VAL A 2 -9.63 23.21 -3.38
C VAL A 2 -8.57 23.58 -2.34
N LYS A 3 -7.41 22.89 -2.31
CA LYS A 3 -6.44 22.98 -1.20
C LYS A 3 -5.07 23.56 -1.58
N ILE A 4 -4.81 23.80 -2.86
CA ILE A 4 -3.51 24.29 -3.37
C ILE A 4 -3.68 25.67 -4.01
N ALA A 5 -4.50 25.75 -5.07
CA ALA A 5 -4.74 26.98 -5.82
C ALA A 5 -5.09 28.22 -4.96
N PRO A 6 -5.91 28.13 -3.89
CA PRO A 6 -6.22 29.30 -3.06
C PRO A 6 -5.04 29.89 -2.27
N HIS A 7 -3.89 29.19 -2.22
CA HIS A 7 -2.71 29.59 -1.45
C HIS A 7 -1.58 30.14 -2.32
N TYR A 8 -1.84 30.43 -3.60
CA TYR A 8 -0.88 31.00 -4.53
C TYR A 8 -1.56 32.01 -5.45
N GLU A 9 -0.93 33.17 -5.66
CA GLU A 9 -1.49 34.26 -6.48
C GLU A 9 -1.33 34.02 -7.99
N GLY A 10 -0.36 33.20 -8.39
CA GLY A 10 -0.15 32.83 -9.79
C GLY A 10 -0.97 31.61 -10.24
N PRO A 11 -0.87 31.20 -11.51
CA PRO A 11 -1.61 30.06 -12.03
C PRO A 11 -1.15 28.75 -11.36
N VAL A 12 -2.12 27.98 -10.85
CA VAL A 12 -1.89 26.62 -10.35
C VAL A 12 -2.64 25.65 -11.23
N VAL A 13 -1.93 24.77 -11.93
CA VAL A 13 -2.53 23.80 -12.86
C VAL A 13 -2.25 22.37 -12.38
N TYR A 14 -3.32 21.61 -12.13
CA TYR A 14 -3.25 20.16 -12.01
C TYR A 14 -3.27 19.54 -13.40
N VAL A 15 -2.29 18.68 -13.67
CA VAL A 15 -2.20 17.92 -14.92
C VAL A 15 -2.16 16.43 -14.56
N PRO A 16 -3.08 15.61 -15.09
CA PRO A 16 -3.21 14.21 -14.67
C PRO A 16 -2.16 13.28 -15.29
N ASP A 17 -1.54 13.66 -16.41
CA ASP A 17 -0.57 12.84 -17.14
C ASP A 17 0.43 13.72 -17.92
N ALA A 18 1.54 13.12 -18.36
CA ALA A 18 2.61 13.84 -19.06
C ALA A 18 2.18 14.37 -20.44
N SER A 19 1.28 13.68 -21.14
CA SER A 19 0.82 14.09 -22.48
C SER A 19 0.10 15.44 -22.43
N ARG A 20 -0.71 15.67 -21.39
CA ARG A 20 -1.43 16.93 -21.17
C ARG A 20 -0.53 18.05 -20.65
N SER A 21 0.65 17.74 -20.11
CA SER A 21 1.57 18.77 -19.60
C SER A 21 2.10 19.66 -20.73
N VAL A 22 2.27 19.11 -21.93
CA VAL A 22 2.76 19.85 -23.10
C VAL A 22 1.76 20.94 -23.52
N SER A 23 0.48 20.58 -23.67
CA SER A 23 -0.56 21.53 -24.08
C SER A 23 -0.81 22.60 -23.01
N VAL A 24 -0.72 22.23 -21.73
CA VAL A 24 -0.79 23.16 -20.60
C VAL A 24 0.37 24.15 -20.64
N ALA A 25 1.61 23.66 -20.78
CA ALA A 25 2.79 24.51 -20.86
C ALA A 25 2.75 25.46 -22.07
N GLN A 26 2.33 24.95 -23.24
CA GLN A 26 2.15 25.78 -24.44
C GLN A 26 1.09 26.85 -24.23
N SER A 27 -0.04 26.52 -23.59
CA SER A 27 -1.11 27.49 -23.31
C SER A 27 -0.61 28.61 -22.39
N LEU A 28 0.14 28.26 -21.34
CA LEU A 28 0.71 29.22 -20.38
C LEU A 28 1.82 30.11 -20.97
N LEU A 29 2.51 29.65 -22.02
CA LEU A 29 3.58 30.40 -22.69
C LEU A 29 3.11 31.16 -23.94
N SER A 30 1.83 31.03 -24.29
CA SER A 30 1.26 31.67 -25.48
C SER A 30 0.79 33.11 -25.22
N ASP A 31 0.56 33.87 -26.29
CA ASP A 31 -0.11 35.19 -26.21
C ASP A 31 -1.54 35.12 -25.65
N GLN A 32 -2.12 33.91 -25.54
CA GLN A 32 -3.45 33.67 -24.97
C GLN A 32 -3.39 33.19 -23.51
N ALA A 33 -2.23 33.23 -22.85
CA ALA A 33 -2.06 32.75 -21.48
C ALA A 33 -3.07 33.35 -20.49
N ALA A 34 -3.36 34.65 -20.59
CA ALA A 34 -4.34 35.31 -19.72
C ALA A 34 -5.74 34.67 -19.86
N LYS A 35 -6.18 34.42 -21.09
CA LYS A 35 -7.48 33.77 -21.36
C LYS A 35 -7.52 32.35 -20.80
N TYR A 36 -6.46 31.57 -21.00
CA TYR A 36 -6.37 30.21 -20.46
C TYR A 36 -6.44 30.20 -18.93
N ILE A 37 -5.76 31.13 -18.26
CA ILE A 37 -5.77 31.26 -16.81
C ILE A 37 -7.17 31.64 -16.31
N ASP A 38 -7.87 32.53 -16.99
CA ASP A 38 -9.24 32.90 -16.65
C ASP A 38 -10.20 31.71 -16.75
N GLU A 39 -10.10 30.92 -17.83
CA GLU A 39 -10.90 29.70 -18.02
C GLU A 39 -10.59 28.65 -16.94
N LEU A 40 -9.32 28.41 -16.63
CA LEU A 40 -8.87 27.52 -15.56
C LEU A 40 -9.42 27.94 -14.20
N ASN A 41 -9.36 29.24 -13.87
CA ASN A 41 -9.85 29.78 -12.62
C ASN A 41 -11.36 29.59 -12.49
N ALA A 42 -12.12 29.85 -13.56
CA ALA A 42 -13.56 29.62 -13.60
C ALA A 42 -13.92 28.14 -13.40
N ASP A 43 -13.16 27.23 -14.03
CA ASP A 43 -13.32 25.79 -13.80
C ASP A 43 -12.99 25.40 -12.35
N TYR A 44 -11.96 26.00 -11.76
CA TYR A 44 -11.59 25.74 -10.38
C TYR A 44 -12.63 26.27 -9.39
N ASP A 45 -13.25 27.42 -9.67
CA ASP A 45 -14.40 27.92 -8.91
C ASP A 45 -15.58 26.97 -9.00
N LYS A 46 -15.90 26.47 -10.19
CA LYS A 46 -16.95 25.45 -10.36
C LYS A 46 -16.65 24.19 -9.56
N VAL A 47 -15.42 23.69 -9.60
CA VAL A 47 -14.99 22.51 -8.81
C VAL A 47 -15.07 22.81 -7.30
N ARG A 48 -14.69 24.00 -6.85
CA ARG A 48 -14.84 24.43 -5.44
C ARG A 48 -16.30 24.44 -5.01
N HIS A 49 -17.19 25.03 -5.82
CA HIS A 49 -18.63 25.06 -5.55
C HIS A 49 -19.24 23.65 -5.52
N GLN A 50 -18.89 22.79 -6.48
CA GLN A 50 -19.34 21.40 -6.49
C GLN A 50 -18.85 20.62 -5.26
N HIS A 51 -17.59 20.81 -4.87
CA HIS A 51 -17.03 20.17 -3.69
C HIS A 51 -17.69 20.67 -2.40
N ALA A 52 -17.93 21.99 -2.28
CA ALA A 52 -18.61 22.58 -1.12
C ALA A 52 -20.07 22.12 -1.00
N ASN A 53 -20.76 21.93 -2.12
CA ASN A 53 -22.14 21.45 -2.17
C ASN A 53 -22.28 19.92 -2.15
N LYS A 54 -21.16 19.18 -2.07
CA LYS A 54 -21.21 17.72 -2.02
C LYS A 54 -21.90 17.30 -0.72
N LYS A 55 -22.95 16.48 -0.82
CA LYS A 55 -23.66 15.95 0.34
C LYS A 55 -22.65 15.24 1.25
N GLN A 56 -22.54 15.76 2.47
CA GLN A 56 -21.71 15.16 3.52
C GLN A 56 -22.12 13.70 3.69
N VAL A 57 -21.13 12.81 3.72
CA VAL A 57 -21.36 11.40 4.00
C VAL A 57 -21.85 11.30 5.44
N THR A 58 -23.01 10.72 5.68
CA THR A 58 -23.49 10.48 7.04
C THR A 58 -22.53 9.53 7.74
N LEU A 59 -21.97 9.98 8.87
CA LEU A 59 -21.11 9.17 9.71
C LEU A 59 -21.88 8.72 10.95
N TRP A 60 -21.71 7.46 11.33
CA TRP A 60 -22.12 6.95 12.62
C TRP A 60 -21.13 7.36 13.71
N PRO A 61 -21.62 7.64 14.93
CA PRO A 61 -20.75 7.76 16.10
C PRO A 61 -19.86 6.53 16.24
N LEU A 62 -18.61 6.72 16.68
CA LEU A 62 -17.60 5.67 16.80
C LEU A 62 -18.11 4.48 17.62
N ALA A 63 -18.80 4.73 18.74
CA ALA A 63 -19.39 3.68 19.56
C ALA A 63 -20.39 2.80 18.78
N ARG A 64 -21.21 3.40 17.91
CA ARG A 64 -22.14 2.67 17.04
C ARG A 64 -21.39 1.88 15.97
N ALA A 65 -20.33 2.45 15.39
CA ALA A 65 -19.49 1.75 14.43
C ALA A 65 -18.78 0.52 15.06
N ARG A 66 -18.24 0.67 16.28
CA ARG A 66 -17.63 -0.43 17.05
C ARG A 66 -18.62 -1.53 17.40
N ALA A 67 -19.86 -1.17 17.77
CA ALA A 67 -20.93 -2.14 18.00
C ALA A 67 -21.32 -2.92 16.74
N ASN A 68 -21.09 -2.35 15.54
CA ASN A 68 -21.32 -2.97 14.23
C ASN A 68 -20.02 -3.50 13.60
N LYS A 69 -19.03 -3.92 14.40
CA LYS A 69 -17.78 -4.51 13.90
C LYS A 69 -18.03 -5.81 13.12
N THR A 70 -17.01 -6.26 12.38
CA THR A 70 -17.09 -7.55 11.66
C THR A 70 -17.35 -8.68 12.66
N PRO A 71 -18.44 -9.45 12.50
CA PRO A 71 -18.73 -10.56 13.40
C PRO A 71 -17.78 -11.73 13.09
N VAL A 72 -16.89 -12.04 14.01
CA VAL A 72 -16.00 -13.20 13.96
C VAL A 72 -16.32 -14.09 15.16
N ASP A 73 -16.64 -15.36 14.90
CA ASP A 73 -16.84 -16.34 15.96
C ASP A 73 -15.50 -16.94 16.41
N TRP A 74 -14.92 -16.33 17.44
CA TRP A 74 -13.65 -16.77 18.02
C TRP A 74 -13.75 -18.13 18.72
N ASN A 75 -14.94 -18.64 19.06
CA ASN A 75 -15.07 -19.94 19.73
C ASN A 75 -14.85 -21.12 18.77
N THR A 76 -15.04 -20.91 17.47
CA THR A 76 -14.87 -21.95 16.43
C THR A 76 -13.59 -21.76 15.61
N TYR A 77 -12.83 -20.71 15.89
CA TYR A 77 -11.59 -20.40 15.20
C TYR A 77 -10.36 -20.57 16.10
N VAL A 78 -9.37 -21.31 15.63
CA VAL A 78 -8.06 -21.40 16.24
C VAL A 78 -7.07 -20.64 15.35
N PRO A 79 -6.52 -19.51 15.81
CA PRO A 79 -5.51 -18.80 15.05
C PRO A 79 -4.29 -19.69 14.73
N PRO A 80 -3.78 -19.65 13.49
CA PRO A 80 -2.62 -20.44 13.12
C PRO A 80 -1.37 -19.90 13.82
N VAL A 81 -0.58 -20.79 14.40
CA VAL A 81 0.70 -20.43 15.04
C VAL A 81 1.81 -20.45 13.98
N PRO A 82 2.59 -19.38 13.81
CA PRO A 82 3.71 -19.36 12.87
C PRO A 82 4.84 -20.29 13.32
N LYS A 83 5.70 -20.72 12.38
CA LYS A 83 6.81 -21.64 12.71
C LYS A 83 7.91 -20.98 13.57
N PHE A 84 7.90 -19.66 13.72
CA PHE A 84 8.80 -18.90 14.58
C PHE A 84 8.18 -17.56 14.96
N ILE A 85 8.75 -16.94 16.00
CA ILE A 85 8.49 -15.56 16.41
C ILE A 85 9.77 -14.75 16.25
N GLY A 86 9.62 -13.44 16.04
CA GLY A 86 10.71 -12.53 15.74
C GLY A 86 10.97 -12.44 14.23
N ARG A 87 12.10 -11.87 13.85
CA ARG A 87 12.41 -11.51 12.47
C ARG A 87 13.44 -12.44 11.82
N ARG A 88 13.32 -12.63 10.51
CA ARG A 88 14.28 -13.29 9.63
C ARG A 88 14.60 -12.40 8.44
N VAL A 89 15.89 -12.28 8.15
CA VAL A 89 16.42 -11.46 7.07
C VAL A 89 16.77 -12.34 5.88
N PHE A 90 16.37 -11.89 4.69
CA PHE A 90 16.78 -12.43 3.40
C PHE A 90 17.62 -11.37 2.68
N ARG A 91 18.92 -11.64 2.50
CA ARG A 91 19.83 -10.76 1.76
C ARG A 91 20.11 -11.36 0.39
N ASN A 92 20.26 -10.50 -0.61
CA ASN A 92 20.60 -10.89 -1.98
C ASN A 92 19.65 -11.98 -2.51
N PHE A 93 18.35 -11.78 -2.32
CA PHE A 93 17.32 -12.70 -2.80
C PHE A 93 17.43 -12.83 -4.33
N ASP A 94 17.27 -14.06 -4.84
CA ASP A 94 17.45 -14.35 -6.25
C ASP A 94 16.40 -13.63 -7.10
N LEU A 95 16.85 -12.69 -7.92
CA LEU A 95 15.99 -11.94 -8.83
C LEU A 95 15.35 -12.84 -9.91
N THR A 96 15.97 -13.98 -10.22
CA THR A 96 15.39 -14.99 -11.13
C THR A 96 14.14 -15.61 -10.54
N GLU A 97 14.10 -15.79 -9.22
CA GLU A 97 12.91 -16.28 -8.52
C GLU A 97 11.84 -15.21 -8.50
N LEU A 98 12.19 -13.95 -8.19
CA LEU A 98 11.25 -12.83 -8.19
C LEU A 98 10.62 -12.60 -9.56
N ALA A 99 11.38 -12.77 -10.65
CA ALA A 99 10.88 -12.60 -12.00
C ALA A 99 9.63 -13.47 -12.32
N LYS A 100 9.46 -14.61 -11.63
CA LYS A 100 8.31 -15.51 -11.79
C LYS A 100 7.01 -14.96 -11.19
N TYR A 101 7.11 -14.00 -10.26
CA TYR A 101 6.00 -13.39 -9.53
C TYR A 101 5.62 -12.00 -10.05
N ILE A 102 6.22 -11.55 -11.16
CA ILE A 102 5.94 -10.21 -11.70
C ILE A 102 4.49 -10.16 -12.23
N ASP A 103 3.74 -9.18 -11.73
CA ASP A 103 2.56 -8.65 -12.40
C ASP A 103 2.99 -7.58 -13.42
N TRP A 104 2.85 -7.91 -14.71
CA TRP A 104 3.18 -7.03 -15.82
C TRP A 104 2.08 -5.99 -16.11
N GLY A 105 0.88 -6.10 -15.53
CA GLY A 105 -0.19 -5.12 -15.73
C GLY A 105 0.26 -3.68 -15.45
N PRO A 106 0.76 -3.36 -14.25
CA PRO A 106 1.21 -2.00 -13.95
C PRO A 106 2.52 -1.60 -14.63
N PHE A 107 3.29 -2.56 -15.18
CA PHE A 107 4.42 -2.23 -16.05
C PHE A 107 3.93 -1.48 -17.30
N PHE A 108 2.87 -1.95 -17.96
CA PHE A 108 2.29 -1.25 -19.12
C PHE A 108 1.68 0.11 -18.75
N GLN A 109 1.06 0.21 -17.57
CA GLN A 109 0.54 1.49 -17.07
C GLN A 109 1.64 2.53 -16.88
N THR A 110 2.84 2.11 -16.45
CA THR A 110 4.01 3.00 -16.35
C THR A 110 4.41 3.59 -17.70
N TRP A 111 4.14 2.85 -18.79
CA TRP A 111 4.39 3.27 -20.18
C TRP A 111 3.15 3.92 -20.84
N ASP A 112 2.12 4.25 -20.07
CA ASP A 112 0.85 4.83 -20.54
C ASP A 112 0.13 3.94 -21.59
N LEU A 113 0.29 2.62 -21.47
CA LEU A 113 -0.38 1.62 -22.30
C LEU A 113 -1.51 0.98 -21.52
N ALA A 114 -2.75 1.32 -21.88
CA ALA A 114 -3.95 0.84 -21.20
C ALA A 114 -4.38 -0.55 -21.70
N GLY A 115 -4.54 -1.49 -20.78
CA GLY A 115 -5.09 -2.82 -21.05
C GLY A 115 -4.60 -3.87 -20.05
N PRO A 116 -5.38 -4.93 -19.80
CA PRO A 116 -4.94 -6.00 -18.91
C PRO A 116 -3.90 -6.89 -19.59
N PHE A 117 -2.85 -7.28 -18.88
CA PHE A 117 -1.91 -8.31 -19.35
C PHE A 117 -2.51 -9.71 -19.13
N PRO A 118 -2.33 -10.68 -20.05
CA PRO A 118 -1.60 -10.60 -21.31
C PRO A 118 -2.43 -10.10 -22.52
N ALA A 119 -3.71 -9.78 -22.34
CA ALA A 119 -4.61 -9.39 -23.43
C ALA A 119 -4.15 -8.14 -24.21
N ILE A 120 -3.50 -7.18 -23.52
CA ILE A 120 -2.93 -5.97 -24.12
C ILE A 120 -1.96 -6.26 -25.28
N LEU A 121 -1.30 -7.42 -25.29
CA LEU A 121 -0.37 -7.80 -26.36
C LEU A 121 -1.07 -8.09 -27.71
N LYS A 122 -2.39 -8.29 -27.69
CA LYS A 122 -3.23 -8.54 -28.87
C LYS A 122 -4.16 -7.36 -29.18
N ASP A 123 -4.02 -6.24 -28.47
CA ASP A 123 -4.85 -5.07 -28.68
C ASP A 123 -4.61 -4.48 -30.08
N GLU A 124 -5.69 -4.07 -30.76
CA GLU A 124 -5.63 -3.59 -32.14
C GLU A 124 -4.96 -2.21 -32.27
N VAL A 125 -4.98 -1.40 -31.20
CA VAL A 125 -4.44 -0.03 -31.19
C VAL A 125 -3.04 0.00 -30.60
N VAL A 126 -2.86 -0.56 -29.39
CA VAL A 126 -1.60 -0.45 -28.64
C VAL A 126 -0.76 -1.73 -28.64
N GLY A 127 -1.29 -2.85 -29.14
CA GLY A 127 -0.65 -4.16 -29.01
C GLY A 127 0.74 -4.26 -29.63
N THR A 128 0.98 -3.57 -30.75
CA THR A 128 2.31 -3.55 -31.39
C THR A 128 3.37 -2.93 -30.47
N GLU A 129 3.07 -1.77 -29.87
CA GLU A 129 3.99 -1.11 -28.94
C GLU A 129 4.07 -1.85 -27.61
N ALA A 130 2.97 -2.44 -27.13
CA ALA A 130 2.96 -3.30 -25.94
C ALA A 130 3.91 -4.50 -26.11
N VAL A 131 3.87 -5.19 -27.26
CA VAL A 131 4.81 -6.28 -27.56
C VAL A 131 6.25 -5.79 -27.57
N ARG A 132 6.52 -4.62 -28.15
CA ARG A 132 7.87 -4.04 -28.23
C ARG A 132 8.42 -3.70 -26.84
N VAL A 133 7.69 -2.89 -26.06
CA VAL A 133 8.16 -2.48 -24.73
C VAL A 133 8.26 -3.66 -23.76
N TYR A 134 7.38 -4.66 -23.90
CA TYR A 134 7.48 -5.90 -23.15
C TYR A 134 8.74 -6.68 -23.50
N ALA A 135 9.04 -6.84 -24.80
CA ALA A 135 10.26 -7.50 -25.23
C ALA A 135 11.52 -6.76 -24.76
N ASP A 136 11.51 -5.43 -24.75
CA ASP A 136 12.60 -4.60 -24.23
C ASP A 136 12.77 -4.77 -22.72
N GLY A 137 11.66 -4.75 -21.97
CA GLY A 137 11.62 -5.01 -20.53
C GLY A 137 12.15 -6.40 -20.18
N GLN A 138 11.75 -7.44 -20.93
CA GLN A 138 12.27 -8.80 -20.77
C GLN A 138 13.78 -8.88 -21.04
N ARG A 139 14.28 -8.22 -22.10
CA ARG A 139 15.72 -8.17 -22.39
C ARG A 139 16.50 -7.43 -21.30
N MET A 140 15.98 -6.30 -20.81
CA MET A 140 16.62 -5.56 -19.71
C MET A 140 16.58 -6.34 -18.40
N LEU A 141 15.46 -7.00 -18.08
CA LEU A 141 15.32 -7.87 -16.92
C LEU A 141 16.36 -8.99 -16.94
N LYS A 142 16.55 -9.64 -18.09
CA LYS A 142 17.61 -10.63 -18.25
C LYS A 142 18.99 -10.04 -17.97
N ARG A 143 19.32 -8.90 -18.58
CA ARG A 143 20.63 -8.23 -18.41
C ARG A 143 20.88 -7.76 -16.97
N LEU A 144 19.85 -7.23 -16.28
CA LEU A 144 20.00 -6.74 -14.92
C LEU A 144 20.19 -7.90 -13.93
N ILE A 145 19.57 -9.06 -14.17
CA ILE A 145 19.77 -10.27 -13.37
C ILE A 145 21.17 -10.83 -13.60
N GLU A 146 21.54 -11.10 -14.86
CA GLU A 146 22.86 -11.66 -15.23
C GLU A 146 24.01 -10.75 -14.78
N GLY A 147 23.82 -9.44 -14.97
CA GLY A 147 24.79 -8.42 -14.60
C GLY A 147 24.74 -7.99 -13.13
N ARG A 148 23.81 -8.53 -12.33
CA ARG A 148 23.59 -8.19 -10.92
C ARG A 148 23.54 -6.67 -10.67
N TRP A 149 22.79 -5.95 -11.51
CA TRP A 149 22.71 -4.49 -11.41
C TRP A 149 21.99 -4.04 -10.14
N LEU A 150 21.06 -4.88 -9.65
CA LEU A 150 20.25 -4.65 -8.47
C LEU A 150 20.47 -5.79 -7.47
N SER A 151 20.22 -5.50 -6.19
CA SER A 151 20.12 -6.51 -5.14
C SER A 151 18.76 -6.42 -4.45
N ALA A 152 18.11 -7.56 -4.26
CA ALA A 152 16.88 -7.63 -3.47
C ALA A 152 17.18 -8.07 -2.04
N SER A 153 16.63 -7.37 -1.06
CA SER A 153 16.69 -7.74 0.34
C SER A 153 15.33 -7.57 1.00
N GLY A 154 15.02 -8.46 1.92
CA GLY A 154 13.71 -8.52 2.56
C GLY A 154 13.85 -8.95 4.01
N ILE A 155 12.88 -8.54 4.81
CA ILE A 155 12.74 -8.98 6.17
C ILE A 155 11.29 -9.35 6.42
N VAL A 156 11.10 -10.45 7.13
CA VAL A 156 9.79 -10.92 7.59
C VAL A 156 9.89 -11.25 9.06
N GLY A 157 8.79 -11.08 9.78
CA GLY A 157 8.69 -11.61 11.13
C GLY A 157 7.27 -11.80 11.56
N PHE A 158 7.11 -12.49 12.70
CA PHE A 158 5.82 -12.73 13.33
C PHE A 158 5.90 -12.39 14.80
N TRP A 159 4.86 -11.73 15.30
CA TRP A 159 4.73 -11.35 16.71
C TRP A 159 3.43 -11.95 17.25
N PRO A 160 3.44 -12.48 18.48
CA PRO A 160 2.23 -12.66 19.25
C PRO A 160 1.46 -11.35 19.25
N ALA A 161 0.18 -11.43 18.92
CA ALA A 161 -0.64 -10.24 18.78
C ALA A 161 -2.07 -10.49 19.25
N ASN A 162 -2.72 -9.44 19.74
CA ASN A 162 -4.14 -9.46 20.04
C ASN A 162 -4.75 -8.10 19.75
N THR A 163 -6.03 -8.11 19.42
CA THR A 163 -6.81 -6.89 19.43
C THR A 163 -7.01 -6.40 20.87
N VAL A 164 -6.71 -5.13 21.11
CA VAL A 164 -6.85 -4.45 22.40
C VAL A 164 -7.76 -3.24 22.25
N GLY A 165 -8.58 -2.99 23.27
CA GLY A 165 -9.72 -2.09 23.14
C GLY A 165 -10.67 -2.64 22.06
N ASP A 166 -11.02 -1.78 21.09
CA ASP A 166 -11.92 -2.15 19.99
C ASP A 166 -11.23 -2.22 18.62
N ASP A 167 -10.17 -1.45 18.41
CA ASP A 167 -9.67 -1.10 17.07
C ASP A 167 -8.16 -1.29 16.88
N ASP A 168 -7.41 -1.58 17.95
CA ASP A 168 -5.95 -1.63 17.89
C ASP A 168 -5.43 -3.05 17.98
N ILE A 169 -4.30 -3.31 17.34
CA ILE A 169 -3.60 -4.58 17.47
C ILE A 169 -2.30 -4.32 18.24
N ALA A 170 -2.20 -4.89 19.44
CA ALA A 170 -0.94 -4.92 20.19
C ALA A 170 -0.09 -6.08 19.70
N LEU A 171 1.17 -5.81 19.35
CA LEU A 171 2.19 -6.82 19.02
C LEU A 171 3.15 -6.92 20.20
N TYR A 172 3.34 -8.12 20.73
CA TYR A 172 4.11 -8.37 21.95
C TYR A 172 5.51 -8.91 21.65
N THR A 173 6.47 -8.64 22.54
CA THR A 173 7.87 -9.06 22.37
C THR A 173 8.04 -10.58 22.39
N ASP A 174 7.16 -11.30 23.09
CA ASP A 174 7.15 -12.76 23.19
C ASP A 174 5.75 -13.33 23.53
N GLU A 175 5.67 -14.66 23.68
CA GLU A 175 4.41 -15.39 23.97
C GLU A 175 3.86 -15.18 25.37
N THR A 176 4.60 -14.53 26.28
CA THR A 176 4.07 -14.14 27.60
C THR A 176 3.06 -13.00 27.46
N ARG A 177 3.15 -12.21 26.38
CA ARG A 177 2.28 -11.06 26.08
C ARG A 177 2.30 -10.00 27.19
N SER A 178 3.41 -9.90 27.90
CA SER A 178 3.61 -8.97 29.02
C SER A 178 4.13 -7.60 28.59
N GLU A 179 4.95 -7.55 27.53
CA GLU A 179 5.55 -6.33 26.99
C GLU A 179 5.11 -6.11 25.54
N VAL A 180 4.63 -4.91 25.23
CA VAL A 180 4.19 -4.51 23.89
C VAL A 180 5.39 -3.96 23.11
N ALA A 181 5.72 -4.61 21.99
CA ALA A 181 6.75 -4.17 21.07
C ALA A 181 6.29 -2.96 20.22
N MET A 182 5.05 -3.00 19.74
CA MET A 182 4.39 -1.88 19.08
C MET A 182 2.87 -2.06 19.08
N THR A 183 2.15 -0.97 18.89
CA THR A 183 0.71 -0.97 18.65
C THR A 183 0.42 -0.53 17.23
N TRP A 184 -0.31 -1.35 16.48
CA TRP A 184 -0.90 -0.94 15.22
C TRP A 184 -2.28 -0.34 15.49
N TYR A 185 -2.34 0.98 15.44
CA TYR A 185 -3.56 1.73 15.69
C TYR A 185 -4.50 1.65 14.49
N GLY A 186 -5.65 1.00 14.67
CA GLY A 186 -6.60 0.79 13.58
C GLY A 186 -7.53 1.98 13.37
N MET A 187 -8.09 2.02 12.16
CA MET A 187 -9.15 2.95 11.77
C MET A 187 -10.39 2.15 11.37
N ARG A 188 -11.54 2.53 11.93
CA ARG A 188 -12.83 1.91 11.67
C ARG A 188 -13.66 2.73 10.71
N GLN A 189 -14.32 2.05 9.77
CA GLN A 189 -15.29 2.67 8.88
C GLN A 189 -16.44 3.32 9.68
N GLN A 190 -16.62 4.63 9.55
CA GLN A 190 -17.73 5.35 10.20
C GLN A 190 -18.87 5.71 9.26
N THR A 191 -18.72 5.57 7.95
CA THR A 191 -19.85 5.77 7.02
C THR A 191 -21.04 4.90 7.41
N GLU A 192 -22.22 5.51 7.49
CA GLU A 192 -23.47 4.82 7.76
C GLU A 192 -23.65 3.60 6.86
N LYS A 193 -23.96 2.46 7.47
CA LYS A 193 -24.13 1.19 6.76
C LYS A 193 -25.60 0.98 6.42
N GLN A 194 -25.79 0.33 5.29
CA GLN A 194 -27.09 -0.10 4.83
C GLN A 194 -27.18 -1.62 5.00
N ALA A 195 -28.38 -2.08 5.36
CA ALA A 195 -28.69 -3.50 5.31
C ALA A 195 -28.91 -3.91 3.85
N ILE A 196 -28.34 -5.05 3.46
CA ILE A 196 -28.60 -5.71 2.19
C ILE A 196 -29.18 -7.06 2.53
N ASP A 197 -30.36 -7.38 1.97
CA ASP A 197 -31.09 -8.61 2.25
C ASP A 197 -31.30 -8.85 3.76
N GLY A 198 -31.56 -7.77 4.51
CA GLY A 198 -31.77 -7.79 5.96
C GLY A 198 -30.51 -7.86 6.81
N VAL A 199 -29.31 -8.00 6.21
CA VAL A 199 -28.04 -8.09 6.93
C VAL A 199 -27.30 -6.76 6.88
N MET A 200 -27.01 -6.20 8.05
CA MET A 200 -26.22 -4.97 8.16
C MET A 200 -24.77 -5.25 7.76
N ARG A 201 -24.23 -4.51 6.79
CA ARG A 201 -22.80 -4.60 6.47
C ARG A 201 -21.96 -4.12 7.65
N PRO A 202 -20.84 -4.77 7.98
CA PRO A 202 -20.01 -4.36 9.11
C PRO A 202 -19.30 -3.03 8.86
N SER A 203 -19.08 -2.31 9.95
CA SER A 203 -18.17 -1.18 10.04
C SER A 203 -16.77 -1.72 10.31
N ARG A 204 -16.05 -2.08 9.23
CA ARG A 204 -14.81 -2.85 9.32
C ARG A 204 -13.66 -2.05 9.94
N CYS A 205 -12.83 -2.75 10.71
CA CYS A 205 -11.48 -2.37 11.11
C CYS A 205 -10.57 -3.58 10.88
N LEU A 206 -9.28 -3.39 10.55
CA LEU A 206 -8.35 -4.51 10.34
C LEU A 206 -8.14 -5.34 11.63
N ALA A 207 -8.28 -4.70 12.79
CA ALA A 207 -8.24 -5.36 14.10
C ALA A 207 -9.39 -6.35 14.33
N ASP A 208 -10.47 -6.28 13.54
CA ASP A 208 -11.56 -7.27 13.64
C ASP A 208 -11.07 -8.70 13.29
N PHE A 209 -9.95 -8.82 12.56
CA PHE A 209 -9.41 -10.07 12.05
C PHE A 209 -8.24 -10.63 12.87
N VAL A 210 -8.03 -10.10 14.08
CA VAL A 210 -7.04 -10.61 15.06
C VAL A 210 -7.76 -10.87 16.37
N ALA A 211 -7.46 -12.00 17.01
CA ALA A 211 -8.21 -12.42 18.20
C ALA A 211 -8.14 -11.36 19.31
N PRO A 212 -9.28 -10.93 19.88
CA PRO A 212 -9.30 -10.02 21.01
C PRO A 212 -8.55 -10.61 22.20
N ALA A 213 -7.82 -9.79 22.94
CA ALA A 213 -7.11 -10.24 24.14
C ALA A 213 -8.05 -10.88 25.17
N SER A 214 -9.30 -10.41 25.25
CA SER A 214 -10.35 -10.97 26.12
C SER A 214 -10.81 -12.38 25.75
N SER A 215 -10.53 -12.85 24.53
CA SER A 215 -10.85 -14.23 24.12
C SER A 215 -9.90 -15.27 24.72
N GLY A 216 -8.72 -14.84 25.20
CA GLY A 216 -7.66 -15.76 25.67
C GLY A 216 -6.96 -16.54 24.55
N LEU A 217 -7.33 -16.34 23.28
CA LEU A 217 -6.69 -16.99 22.15
C LEU A 217 -5.33 -16.36 21.84
N LYS A 218 -4.39 -17.22 21.48
CA LYS A 218 -3.05 -16.83 21.06
C LYS A 218 -3.03 -16.62 19.55
N ASP A 219 -3.22 -15.38 19.14
CA ASP A 219 -3.11 -14.97 17.73
C ASP A 219 -1.74 -14.30 17.47
N HIS A 220 -1.45 -14.08 16.20
CA HIS A 220 -0.20 -13.53 15.70
C HIS A 220 -0.47 -12.57 14.54
N VAL A 221 0.43 -11.60 14.37
CA VAL A 221 0.48 -10.73 13.20
C VAL A 221 1.86 -10.80 12.60
N GLY A 222 1.93 -10.89 11.27
CA GLY A 222 3.19 -10.80 10.55
C GLY A 222 3.50 -9.38 10.12
N MET A 223 4.77 -9.08 9.93
CA MET A 223 5.25 -7.84 9.31
C MET A 223 6.28 -8.17 8.25
N PHE A 224 6.36 -7.34 7.22
CA PHE A 224 7.40 -7.43 6.21
C PHE A 224 7.86 -6.07 5.71
N ALA A 225 9.10 -6.03 5.25
CA ALA A 225 9.63 -4.98 4.41
C ALA A 225 10.57 -5.60 3.37
N VAL A 226 10.40 -5.25 2.11
CA VAL A 226 11.18 -5.77 0.98
C VAL A 226 11.62 -4.62 0.08
N THR A 227 12.79 -4.74 -0.51
CA THR A 227 13.27 -3.86 -1.57
C THR A 227 13.95 -4.68 -2.65
N ALA A 228 13.79 -4.25 -3.90
CA ALA A 228 14.57 -4.73 -5.04
C ALA A 228 15.42 -3.61 -5.67
N GLY A 229 15.44 -2.42 -5.05
CA GLY A 229 16.07 -1.21 -5.59
C GLY A 229 17.50 -0.95 -5.14
N LEU A 230 18.14 -1.85 -4.36
CA LEU A 230 19.50 -1.60 -3.89
C LEU A 230 20.47 -1.59 -5.08
N GLY A 231 21.17 -0.47 -5.27
CA GLY A 231 22.09 -0.25 -6.39
C GLY A 231 21.47 0.40 -7.63
N VAL A 232 20.16 0.69 -7.63
CA VAL A 232 19.46 1.26 -8.80
C VAL A 232 20.07 2.59 -9.24
N GLU A 233 20.40 3.47 -8.31
CA GLU A 233 20.92 4.82 -8.55
C GLU A 233 22.19 4.81 -9.42
N LYS A 234 23.09 3.85 -9.18
CA LYS A 234 24.35 3.74 -9.92
C LYS A 234 24.09 3.44 -11.39
N LYS A 235 23.18 2.50 -11.67
CA LYS A 235 22.90 2.06 -13.04
C LYS A 235 21.97 3.03 -13.77
N GLU A 236 21.04 3.66 -13.05
CA GLU A 236 20.25 4.78 -13.54
C GLU A 236 21.15 5.94 -13.96
N LYS A 237 22.07 6.39 -13.09
CA LYS A 237 22.99 7.48 -13.40
C LYS A 237 23.80 7.18 -14.67
N TYR A 238 24.24 5.94 -14.85
CA TYR A 238 24.92 5.53 -16.08
C TYR A 238 24.06 5.77 -17.33
N PHE A 239 22.76 5.44 -17.30
CA PHE A 239 21.87 5.67 -18.45
C PHE A 239 21.60 7.16 -18.67
N VAL A 240 21.40 7.93 -17.60
CA VAL A 240 21.20 9.39 -17.68
C VAL A 240 22.44 10.10 -18.23
N ASP A 241 23.64 9.72 -17.79
CA ASP A 241 24.90 10.28 -18.28
C ASP A 241 25.14 9.94 -19.77
N ASP A 242 24.54 8.85 -20.27
CA ASP A 242 24.57 8.42 -21.68
C ASP A 242 23.36 8.95 -22.50
N LEU A 243 22.53 9.82 -21.90
CA LEU A 243 21.31 10.38 -22.50
C LEU A 243 20.28 9.29 -22.93
N ASP A 244 20.26 8.16 -22.23
CA ASP A 244 19.35 7.03 -22.45
C ASP A 244 18.21 7.04 -21.40
N ASP A 245 17.31 8.02 -21.52
CA ASP A 245 16.15 8.17 -20.64
C ASP A 245 15.24 6.93 -20.67
N TYR A 246 15.13 6.28 -21.83
CA TYR A 246 14.32 5.07 -22.01
C TYR A 246 14.81 3.95 -21.10
N SER A 247 16.11 3.65 -21.12
CA SER A 247 16.66 2.61 -20.25
C SER A 247 16.64 3.00 -18.78
N ALA A 248 16.79 4.28 -18.44
CA ALA A 248 16.67 4.76 -17.07
C ALA A 248 15.25 4.53 -16.52
N ILE A 249 14.21 4.88 -17.29
CA ILE A 249 12.80 4.65 -16.93
C ILE A 249 12.50 3.14 -16.87
N MET A 250 12.95 2.37 -17.86
CA MET A 250 12.78 0.93 -17.92
C MET A 250 13.39 0.23 -16.69
N LEU A 251 14.60 0.63 -16.29
CA LEU A 251 15.26 0.07 -15.11
C LEU A 251 14.46 0.34 -13.84
N LYS A 252 13.96 1.57 -13.65
CA LYS A 252 13.14 1.93 -12.49
C LYS A 252 11.82 1.17 -12.46
N ALA A 253 11.14 1.08 -13.61
CA ALA A 253 9.90 0.32 -13.76
C ALA A 253 10.12 -1.15 -13.39
N LEU A 254 11.21 -1.77 -13.88
CA LEU A 254 11.54 -3.15 -13.53
C LEU A 254 11.94 -3.33 -12.07
N ALA A 255 12.66 -2.38 -11.47
CA ALA A 255 12.98 -2.41 -10.04
C ALA A 255 11.71 -2.39 -9.18
N ASP A 256 10.75 -1.54 -9.54
CA ASP A 256 9.44 -1.46 -8.88
C ASP A 256 8.66 -2.78 -9.04
N ARG A 257 8.60 -3.33 -10.26
CA ARG A 257 7.99 -4.66 -10.50
C ARG A 257 8.64 -5.76 -9.68
N LEU A 258 9.97 -5.75 -9.52
CA LEU A 258 10.69 -6.73 -8.70
C LEU A 258 10.41 -6.55 -7.21
N ALA A 259 10.19 -5.33 -6.72
CA ALA A 259 9.84 -5.07 -5.32
C ALA A 259 8.43 -5.62 -5.00
N GLU A 260 7.46 -5.38 -5.88
CA GLU A 260 6.11 -5.95 -5.77
C GLU A 260 6.12 -7.48 -5.90
N ALA A 261 6.89 -8.01 -6.86
CA ALA A 261 7.08 -9.45 -7.00
C ALA A 261 7.73 -10.07 -5.75
N PHE A 262 8.60 -9.35 -5.04
CA PHE A 262 9.14 -9.80 -3.76
C PHE A 262 8.09 -9.80 -2.66
N ALA A 263 7.22 -8.79 -2.60
CA ALA A 263 6.11 -8.80 -1.66
C ALA A 263 5.19 -10.02 -1.91
N GLU A 264 4.88 -10.33 -3.16
CA GLU A 264 4.07 -11.52 -3.52
C GLU A 264 4.79 -12.83 -3.19
N ALA A 265 6.05 -12.99 -3.62
CA ALA A 265 6.84 -14.19 -3.37
C ALA A 265 7.05 -14.45 -1.86
N LEU A 266 7.32 -13.39 -1.09
CA LEU A 266 7.45 -13.49 0.36
C LEU A 266 6.11 -13.82 1.01
N HIS A 267 5.01 -13.18 0.59
CA HIS A 267 3.68 -13.51 1.12
C HIS A 267 3.31 -14.96 0.82
N HIS A 268 3.51 -15.43 -0.41
CA HIS A 268 3.31 -16.82 -0.79
C HIS A 268 4.10 -17.76 0.14
N ARG A 269 5.40 -17.49 0.34
CA ARG A 269 6.23 -18.27 1.27
C ARG A 269 5.78 -18.17 2.73
N VAL A 270 5.21 -17.04 3.15
CA VAL A 270 4.61 -16.89 4.48
C VAL A 270 3.42 -17.82 4.65
N ARG A 271 2.51 -17.85 3.68
CA ARG A 271 1.31 -18.71 3.72
C ARG A 271 1.67 -20.19 3.73
N THR A 272 2.61 -20.60 2.87
CA THR A 272 2.91 -22.02 2.62
C THR A 272 3.97 -22.60 3.55
N ASP A 273 4.92 -21.79 4.01
CA ASP A 273 6.06 -22.27 4.78
C ASP A 273 6.24 -21.52 6.11
N LEU A 274 6.48 -20.20 6.12
CA LEU A 274 6.99 -19.52 7.32
C LEU A 274 5.94 -19.39 8.43
N TRP A 275 4.70 -19.04 8.06
CA TRP A 275 3.54 -19.16 8.93
C TRP A 275 2.86 -20.51 8.73
N GLY A 276 2.72 -20.93 7.47
CA GLY A 276 2.37 -22.31 7.12
C GLY A 276 0.90 -22.67 7.26
N TYR A 277 -0.01 -21.70 7.32
CA TYR A 277 -1.45 -21.95 7.41
C TYR A 277 -2.10 -22.43 6.10
N ALA A 278 -1.34 -22.47 4.99
CA ALA A 278 -1.77 -22.94 3.68
C ALA A 278 -0.69 -23.80 3.00
N ALA A 279 -0.08 -24.76 3.71
CA ALA A 279 1.06 -25.56 3.20
C ALA A 279 0.79 -26.34 1.89
N GLY A 280 -0.47 -26.62 1.56
CA GLY A 280 -0.87 -27.28 0.31
C GLY A 280 -1.29 -26.34 -0.83
N GLU A 281 -1.06 -25.03 -0.69
CA GLU A 281 -1.41 -24.05 -1.73
C GLU A 281 -0.59 -24.28 -3.01
N GLY A 282 -1.27 -24.31 -4.16
CA GLY A 282 -0.68 -24.52 -5.48
C GLY A 282 -1.24 -23.55 -6.51
N LEU A 283 -1.32 -22.26 -6.14
CA LEU A 283 -1.90 -21.21 -6.99
C LEU A 283 -0.95 -20.83 -8.13
N SER A 284 -1.54 -20.54 -9.29
CA SER A 284 -0.82 -19.89 -10.40
C SER A 284 -0.56 -18.41 -10.11
N ASN A 285 0.34 -17.77 -10.87
CA ASN A 285 0.62 -16.34 -10.72
C ASN A 285 -0.63 -15.48 -10.95
N GLU A 286 -1.47 -15.85 -11.92
CA GLU A 286 -2.74 -15.15 -12.18
C GLU A 286 -3.71 -15.24 -10.99
N GLU A 287 -3.75 -16.40 -10.32
CA GLU A 287 -4.59 -16.59 -9.13
C GLU A 287 -4.02 -15.88 -7.89
N MET A 288 -2.70 -15.76 -7.78
CA MET A 288 -2.04 -14.93 -6.76
C MET A 288 -2.33 -13.44 -6.97
N ILE A 289 -2.25 -12.94 -8.21
CA ILE A 289 -2.62 -11.56 -8.57
C ILE A 289 -4.11 -11.30 -8.28
N ALA A 290 -4.97 -12.28 -8.55
CA ALA A 290 -6.40 -12.22 -8.21
C ALA A 290 -6.70 -12.46 -6.72
N GLU A 291 -5.66 -12.56 -5.87
CA GLU A 291 -5.74 -12.72 -4.43
C GLU A 291 -6.58 -13.93 -3.97
N LYS A 292 -6.55 -15.04 -4.71
CA LYS A 292 -7.33 -16.26 -4.42
C LYS A 292 -6.78 -17.11 -3.25
N TYR A 293 -5.96 -16.53 -2.39
CA TYR A 293 -5.40 -17.17 -1.21
C TYR A 293 -6.11 -16.73 0.07
N ARG A 294 -5.89 -17.49 1.14
CA ARG A 294 -6.27 -17.12 2.49
C ARG A 294 -5.36 -16.02 3.03
N GLY A 295 -5.94 -15.03 3.72
CA GLY A 295 -5.21 -13.96 4.40
C GLY A 295 -4.87 -12.77 3.49
N ILE A 296 -4.40 -11.68 4.09
CA ILE A 296 -4.09 -10.41 3.40
C ILE A 296 -2.76 -9.82 3.86
N ARG A 297 -2.20 -8.91 3.06
CA ARG A 297 -0.92 -8.20 3.34
C ARG A 297 -1.04 -6.66 3.38
N PRO A 298 -1.91 -6.07 4.21
CA PRO A 298 -2.20 -4.63 4.20
C PRO A 298 -0.94 -3.77 4.41
N ALA A 299 -0.75 -2.81 3.51
CA ALA A 299 0.38 -1.90 3.50
C ALA A 299 -0.05 -0.47 3.93
N PRO A 300 0.63 0.15 4.92
CA PRO A 300 0.31 1.50 5.36
C PRO A 300 0.34 2.55 4.25
N GLY A 301 -0.76 3.29 4.11
CA GLY A 301 -1.03 4.25 3.04
C GLY A 301 -2.12 3.80 2.07
N TYR A 302 -2.42 2.51 2.03
CA TYR A 302 -3.53 1.98 1.24
C TYR A 302 -4.87 2.26 1.93
N PRO A 303 -6.00 2.24 1.19
CA PRO A 303 -7.31 2.58 1.74
C PRO A 303 -7.76 1.79 2.98
N ALA A 304 -7.24 0.57 3.19
CA ALA A 304 -7.55 -0.26 4.35
C ALA A 304 -6.80 0.15 5.63
N CYS A 305 -5.64 0.81 5.48
CA CYS A 305 -4.83 1.33 6.58
C CYS A 305 -4.09 2.61 6.11
N PRO A 306 -4.82 3.73 5.91
CA PRO A 306 -4.29 4.91 5.24
C PRO A 306 -3.24 5.67 6.07
N ASP A 307 -3.14 5.38 7.37
CA ASP A 307 -2.17 6.00 8.26
C ASP A 307 -0.75 5.49 7.99
N HIS A 308 0.08 6.35 7.39
CA HIS A 308 1.48 6.06 7.13
C HIS A 308 2.37 6.02 8.39
N SER A 309 1.93 6.62 9.51
CA SER A 309 2.80 6.86 10.68
C SER A 309 3.24 5.58 11.39
N VAL A 310 2.44 4.50 11.28
CA VAL A 310 2.77 3.18 11.83
C VAL A 310 4.07 2.61 11.24
N LYS A 311 4.49 3.06 10.04
CA LYS A 311 5.74 2.61 9.42
C LYS A 311 6.96 2.90 10.28
N ARG A 312 6.97 3.97 11.10
CA ARG A 312 8.12 4.27 11.98
C ARG A 312 8.35 3.13 12.96
N ALA A 313 7.35 2.83 13.79
CA ALA A 313 7.41 1.75 14.77
C ALA A 313 7.68 0.39 14.10
N MET A 314 7.04 0.12 12.96
CA MET A 314 7.30 -1.10 12.19
C MET A 314 8.76 -1.19 11.74
N PHE A 315 9.35 -0.12 11.19
CA PHE A 315 10.74 -0.12 10.74
C PHE A 315 11.73 -0.26 11.90
N ASP A 316 11.42 0.33 13.05
CA ASP A 316 12.23 0.23 14.27
C ASP A 316 12.22 -1.20 14.82
N VAL A 317 11.02 -1.79 15.00
CA VAL A 317 10.85 -3.17 15.50
C VAL A 317 11.45 -4.20 14.55
N MET A 318 11.26 -4.02 13.25
CA MET A 318 11.85 -4.90 12.22
C MET A 318 13.35 -4.62 12.00
N GLN A 319 13.87 -3.50 12.48
CA GLN A 319 15.23 -3.02 12.18
C GLN A 319 15.51 -3.03 10.67
N CYS A 320 14.63 -2.40 9.87
CA CYS A 320 14.68 -2.41 8.40
C CYS A 320 15.98 -1.85 7.82
N ALA A 321 16.73 -1.02 8.58
CA ALA A 321 18.04 -0.54 8.18
C ALA A 321 19.02 -1.67 7.86
N ASP A 322 18.84 -2.85 8.48
CA ASP A 322 19.66 -4.02 8.18
C ASP A 322 19.57 -4.44 6.72
N ILE A 323 18.41 -4.30 6.06
CA ILE A 323 18.23 -4.62 4.64
C ILE A 323 18.41 -3.41 3.73
N GLY A 324 19.01 -2.33 4.24
CA GLY A 324 19.25 -1.10 3.49
C GLY A 324 17.98 -0.26 3.26
N MET A 325 16.91 -0.53 4.01
CA MET A 325 15.66 0.23 3.91
C MET A 325 15.55 1.28 5.02
N THR A 326 15.14 2.49 4.66
CA THR A 326 14.91 3.61 5.58
C THR A 326 13.62 4.36 5.24
N LEU A 327 13.22 5.29 6.12
CA LEU A 327 12.07 6.17 5.90
C LEU A 327 12.54 7.63 5.79
N THR A 328 11.94 8.36 4.86
CA THR A 328 12.08 9.83 4.81
C THR A 328 11.26 10.49 5.92
N GLU A 329 11.41 11.81 6.08
CA GLU A 329 10.60 12.61 7.01
C GLU A 329 9.09 12.46 6.76
N SER A 330 8.71 12.40 5.46
CA SER A 330 7.35 12.19 4.96
C SER A 330 6.88 10.73 4.97
N LEU A 331 7.67 9.81 5.54
CA LEU A 331 7.36 8.37 5.64
C LEU A 331 7.37 7.64 4.29
N ALA A 332 7.99 8.20 3.26
CA ALA A 332 8.31 7.45 2.04
C ALA A 332 9.44 6.46 2.34
N MET A 333 9.43 5.31 1.69
CA MET A 333 10.48 4.30 1.84
C MET A 333 11.63 4.60 0.89
N THR A 334 12.86 4.31 1.34
CA THR A 334 14.07 4.35 0.51
C THR A 334 14.75 2.99 0.60
N PRO A 335 15.11 2.32 -0.52
CA PRO A 335 14.92 2.76 -1.92
C PRO A 335 13.44 2.90 -2.33
N ALA A 336 13.17 3.63 -3.42
CA ALA A 336 11.81 3.86 -3.91
C ALA A 336 11.09 2.54 -4.28
N ALA A 337 11.81 1.61 -4.92
CA ALA A 337 11.34 0.26 -5.22
C ALA A 337 11.33 -0.61 -3.96
N SER A 338 10.37 -0.35 -3.08
CA SER A 338 10.20 -1.01 -1.79
C SER A 338 8.73 -1.17 -1.42
N VAL A 339 8.41 -2.25 -0.73
CA VAL A 339 7.08 -2.54 -0.19
C VAL A 339 7.20 -2.95 1.27
N SER A 340 6.29 -2.49 2.11
CA SER A 340 6.23 -2.90 3.52
C SER A 340 4.79 -2.94 4.01
N GLY A 341 4.49 -3.87 4.90
CA GLY A 341 3.15 -4.01 5.44
C GLY A 341 3.06 -5.11 6.49
N PHE A 342 1.83 -5.49 6.79
CA PHE A 342 1.49 -6.52 7.75
C PHE A 342 1.00 -7.79 7.05
N PHE A 343 0.87 -8.88 7.78
CA PHE A 343 0.17 -10.09 7.36
C PHE A 343 -0.91 -10.43 8.37
N LEU A 344 -2.13 -10.67 7.89
CA LEU A 344 -3.26 -11.16 8.67
C LEU A 344 -3.72 -12.50 8.11
N ALA A 345 -3.73 -13.54 8.94
CA ALA A 345 -3.99 -14.92 8.53
C ALA A 345 -5.46 -15.36 8.60
N HIS A 346 -6.33 -14.53 9.20
CA HIS A 346 -7.75 -14.87 9.33
C HIS A 346 -8.39 -15.06 7.94
N PRO A 347 -9.17 -16.14 7.71
CA PRO A 347 -9.72 -16.43 6.39
C PRO A 347 -10.67 -15.37 5.86
N ASP A 348 -11.41 -14.69 6.74
CA ASP A 348 -12.32 -13.61 6.34
C ASP A 348 -11.67 -12.23 6.26
N ALA A 349 -10.35 -12.13 6.50
CA ALA A 349 -9.64 -10.87 6.37
C ALA A 349 -9.72 -10.38 4.92
N THR A 350 -10.09 -9.13 4.73
CA THR A 350 -10.33 -8.56 3.40
C THR A 350 -9.90 -7.10 3.34
N TYR A 351 -9.52 -6.63 2.15
CA TYR A 351 -9.29 -5.21 1.93
C TYR A 351 -10.61 -4.46 1.87
N PHE A 352 -10.63 -3.29 2.48
CA PHE A 352 -11.76 -2.35 2.43
C PHE A 352 -11.22 -0.92 2.41
N ASN A 353 -12.04 0.04 2.02
CA ASN A 353 -11.69 1.44 2.16
C ASN A 353 -12.24 1.96 3.50
N VAL A 354 -11.37 2.43 4.40
CA VAL A 354 -11.75 3.05 5.68
C VAL A 354 -12.71 4.21 5.45
N GLY A 355 -12.50 5.00 4.39
CA GLY A 355 -13.32 6.14 4.04
C GLY A 355 -13.10 7.33 4.99
N LYS A 356 -14.15 8.14 5.17
CA LYS A 356 -14.12 9.27 6.10
C LYS A 356 -14.33 8.81 7.54
N ILE A 357 -13.62 9.45 8.47
CA ILE A 357 -13.77 9.28 9.91
C ILE A 357 -14.28 10.58 10.54
N GLY A 358 -15.01 10.46 11.63
CA GLY A 358 -15.51 11.58 12.42
C GLY A 358 -14.46 12.09 13.41
N HIS A 359 -14.71 13.29 13.92
CA HIS A 359 -13.89 13.90 14.97
C HIS A 359 -13.82 13.04 16.25
N ASP A 360 -14.88 12.29 16.56
CA ASP A 360 -14.88 11.38 17.71
C ASP A 360 -13.83 10.27 17.60
N GLN A 361 -13.61 9.70 16.41
CA GLN A 361 -12.54 8.73 16.18
C GLN A 361 -11.15 9.37 16.11
N LEU A 362 -11.05 10.59 15.57
CA LEU A 362 -9.80 11.35 15.60
C LEU A 362 -9.35 11.64 17.04
N ALA A 363 -10.24 12.17 17.88
CA ALA A 363 -9.98 12.45 19.30
C ALA A 363 -9.65 11.16 20.09
N ASP A 364 -10.37 10.07 19.84
CA ASP A 364 -10.09 8.75 20.42
C ASP A 364 -8.70 8.23 20.00
N GLN A 365 -8.29 8.39 18.74
CA GLN A 365 -6.95 8.06 18.29
C GLN A 365 -5.88 8.92 18.94
N ALA A 366 -6.11 10.23 19.10
CA ALA A 366 -5.20 11.15 19.78
C ALA A 366 -4.96 10.70 21.22
N ALA A 367 -6.04 10.34 21.93
CA ALA A 367 -5.99 9.82 23.29
C ALA A 367 -5.21 8.50 23.38
N ARG A 368 -5.52 7.50 22.55
CA ARG A 368 -4.86 6.17 22.57
C ARG A 368 -3.38 6.20 22.17
N ARG A 369 -2.98 7.16 21.34
CA ARG A 369 -1.59 7.35 20.90
C ARG A 369 -0.79 8.28 21.80
N HIS A 370 -1.45 8.94 22.77
CA HIS A 370 -0.88 10.01 23.57
C HIS A 370 -0.24 11.11 22.70
N ARG A 371 -0.95 11.52 21.64
CA ARG A 371 -0.48 12.56 20.71
C ARG A 371 -1.45 13.73 20.63
N PRO A 372 -0.97 14.93 20.29
CA PRO A 372 -1.86 16.05 19.98
C PRO A 372 -2.78 15.71 18.80
N GLU A 373 -4.05 16.08 18.92
CA GLU A 373 -5.04 15.85 17.87
C GLU A 373 -4.64 16.49 16.54
N SER A 374 -4.09 17.71 16.58
CA SER A 374 -3.60 18.45 15.41
C SER A 374 -2.50 17.72 14.62
N GLU A 375 -1.70 16.89 15.28
CA GLU A 375 -0.69 16.07 14.60
C GLU A 375 -1.37 14.98 13.77
N LEU A 376 -2.39 14.33 14.34
CA LEU A 376 -3.18 13.30 13.66
C LEU A 376 -4.08 13.89 12.58
N GLU A 377 -4.62 15.09 12.78
CA GLU A 377 -5.37 15.80 11.73
C GLU A 377 -4.55 15.96 10.46
N ARG A 378 -3.28 16.33 10.60
CA ARG A 378 -2.36 16.47 9.46
C ARG A 378 -2.08 15.12 8.79
N LEU A 379 -1.85 14.07 9.57
CA LEU A 379 -1.53 12.74 9.06
C LEU A 379 -2.74 12.06 8.39
N LEU A 380 -3.93 12.28 8.94
CA LEU A 380 -5.18 11.64 8.51
C LEU A 380 -6.07 12.59 7.69
N ALA A 381 -5.55 13.73 7.25
CA ALA A 381 -6.29 14.73 6.47
C ALA A 381 -7.06 14.16 5.26
N PRO A 382 -6.55 13.15 4.51
CA PRO A 382 -7.33 12.53 3.43
C PRO A 382 -8.63 11.85 3.90
N ASN A 383 -8.67 11.41 5.16
CA ASN A 383 -9.76 10.68 5.79
C ASN A 383 -10.68 11.56 6.67
N LEU A 384 -10.40 12.87 6.80
CA LEU A 384 -11.25 13.82 7.56
C LEU A 384 -12.22 14.60 6.68
#